data_AF-A0AAX3FTV3-F1
#
_entry.id   AF-A0AAX3FTV3-F1
#
_cell.length_a   1.000
_cell.length_b   1.000
_cell.length_c   1.000
_cell.angle_alpha   90.00
_cell.angle_beta   90.00
_cell.angle_gamma   90.00
#
_symmetry.space_group_name_H-M   'P 1'
#
loop_
_entity.id
_entity.type
_entity.pdbx_description
1 polymer ?
#
loop_
_entity_poly.entity_id
_entity_poly.type
_entity_poly.pdbx_seq_one_letter_code
_entity_poly.pdbx_strand_id
1 'polypeptide(L)' 'MDDRVIIERAKEQVGANVEHPFRVIKRQFWYVNVRFRGLAKNTAQLTTLFALLNLWIARRQLLAA' A
#
# COMPACT_ATOMS: atom_id res chain seq x y z
N MET A 1 30.08 -16.73 -5.69
CA MET A 1 29.73 -16.21 -4.35
C MET A 1 28.87 -14.99 -4.62
N ASP A 2 27.71 -14.87 -3.95
CA ASP A 2 26.82 -13.68 -3.91
C ASP A 2 25.58 -13.53 -4.83
N ASP A 3 25.33 -14.35 -5.86
CA ASP A 3 24.07 -14.19 -6.64
C ASP A 3 22.79 -14.49 -5.83
N ARG A 4 22.88 -15.44 -4.90
CA ARG A 4 21.75 -15.80 -4.01
C ARG A 4 21.37 -14.68 -3.06
N VAL A 5 22.36 -13.97 -2.51
CA VAL A 5 22.16 -12.85 -1.57
C VAL A 5 21.48 -11.67 -2.28
N ILE A 6 21.82 -11.41 -3.54
CA ILE A 6 21.19 -10.35 -4.34
C ILE A 6 19.72 -10.69 -4.64
N ILE A 7 19.42 -11.94 -5.01
CA ILE A 7 18.05 -12.39 -5.28
C ILE A 7 17.17 -12.30 -4.02
N GLU A 8 17.70 -12.71 -2.86
CA GLU A 8 16.97 -12.64 -1.58
C GLU A 8 16.66 -11.19 -1.21
N ARG A 9 17.64 -10.27 -1.31
CA ARG A 9 17.43 -8.84 -1.04
C ARG A 9 16.44 -8.19 -1.99
N ALA A 10 16.47 -8.56 -3.27
CA ALA A 10 15.51 -8.06 -4.26
C ALA A 10 14.08 -8.52 -3.92
N LYS A 11 13.92 -9.78 -3.53
CA LYS A 11 12.64 -10.34 -3.11
C LYS A 11 12.09 -9.65 -1.85
N GLU A 12 12.95 -9.38 -0.87
CA GLU A 12 12.59 -8.65 0.34
C GLU A 12 12.20 -7.20 0.06
N GLN A 13 12.92 -6.50 -0.82
CA GLN A 13 12.57 -5.13 -1.22
C GLN A 13 11.22 -5.06 -1.93
N VAL A 14 10.94 -6.00 -2.84
CA VAL A 14 9.64 -6.10 -3.51
C VAL A 14 8.54 -6.35 -2.48
N GLY A 15 8.79 -7.23 -1.49
CA GLY A 15 7.87 -7.47 -0.38
C GLY A 15 7.59 -6.20 0.43
N ALA A 16 8.64 -5.50 0.88
CA ALA A 16 8.53 -4.29 1.68
C ALA A 16 7.77 -3.16 0.94
N ASN A 17 7.97 -3.04 -0.37
CA ASN A 17 7.26 -2.05 -1.20
C ASN A 17 5.76 -2.31 -1.29
N VAL A 18 5.32 -3.57 -1.21
CA VAL A 18 3.89 -3.92 -1.19
C VAL A 18 3.34 -3.88 0.23
N GLU A 19 4.09 -4.34 1.23
CA GLU A 19 3.65 -4.32 2.62
C GLU A 19 3.44 -2.89 3.16
N HIS A 20 4.27 -1.94 2.74
CA HIS A 20 4.18 -0.56 3.18
C HIS A 20 2.81 0.09 2.89
N PRO A 21 2.31 0.14 1.64
CA PRO A 21 1.00 0.71 1.35
C PRO A 21 -0.15 -0.02 2.06
N PHE A 22 -0.08 -1.35 2.19
CA PHE A 22 -1.06 -2.11 2.98
C PHE A 22 -1.05 -1.73 4.47
N ARG A 23 0.13 -1.51 5.05
CA ARG A 23 0.27 -1.04 6.43
C ARG A 23 -0.30 0.36 6.62
N VAL A 24 -0.07 1.27 5.66
CA VAL A 24 -0.64 2.63 5.71
C VAL A 24 -2.16 2.57 5.60
N ILE A 25 -2.72 1.76 4.70
CA ILE A 25 -4.17 1.58 4.56
C ILE A 25 -4.79 1.04 5.86
N LYS A 26 -4.18 0.02 6.47
CA LYS A 26 -4.69 -0.56 7.73
C LYS A 26 -4.57 0.39 8.93
N ARG A 27 -3.46 1.12 9.07
CA ARG A 27 -3.20 1.98 10.24
C ARG A 27 -3.75 3.40 10.10
N GLN A 28 -3.56 4.05 8.95
CA GLN A 28 -3.93 5.45 8.74
C GLN A 28 -5.40 5.62 8.37
N PHE A 29 -5.93 4.69 7.58
CA PHE A 29 -7.31 4.71 7.11
C PHE A 29 -8.22 3.71 7.86
N TRP A 30 -7.70 3.09 8.93
CA TRP A 30 -8.45 2.18 9.81
C TRP A 30 -9.18 1.04 9.07
N TYR A 31 -8.65 0.58 7.93
CA TYR A 31 -9.20 -0.53 7.16
C TYR A 31 -8.79 -1.88 7.77
N VAL A 32 -9.22 -2.13 9.01
CA VAL A 32 -8.90 -3.36 9.77
C VAL A 32 -9.98 -4.43 9.58
N ASN A 33 -11.22 -4.01 9.29
CA ASN A 33 -12.36 -4.90 9.08
C ASN A 33 -13.06 -4.59 7.74
N VAL A 34 -13.51 -5.64 7.05
CA VAL A 34 -14.35 -5.52 5.85
C VAL A 34 -15.73 -5.03 6.24
N ARG A 35 -16.06 -3.79 5.86
CA ARG A 35 -17.28 -3.09 6.32
C ARG A 35 -18.50 -3.40 5.48
N PHE A 36 -18.30 -3.83 4.24
CA PHE A 36 -19.40 -4.09 3.30
C PHE A 36 -19.71 -5.58 3.17
N ARG A 37 -21.01 -5.93 3.14
CA ARG A 37 -21.50 -7.25 2.75
C ARG A 37 -21.41 -7.41 1.23
N GLY A 38 -20.22 -7.74 0.74
CA GLY A 38 -19.97 -8.01 -0.68
C GLY A 38 -18.51 -7.78 -1.09
N LEU A 39 -17.95 -8.72 -1.85
CA LEU A 39 -16.59 -8.64 -2.39
C LEU A 39 -16.40 -7.41 -3.28
N ALA A 40 -17.30 -7.17 -4.23
CA ALA A 40 -17.22 -6.03 -5.15
C ALA A 40 -17.15 -4.67 -4.42
N LYS A 41 -17.95 -4.51 -3.35
CA LYS A 41 -17.98 -3.27 -2.55
C LYS A 41 -16.72 -3.06 -1.73
N ASN A 42 -16.12 -4.13 -1.20
CA ASN A 42 -14.83 -4.03 -0.51
C ASN A 42 -13.68 -3.76 -1.49
N THR A 43 -13.68 -4.38 -2.68
CA THR A 43 -12.66 -4.11 -3.70
C THR A 43 -12.72 -2.65 -4.15
N ALA A 44 -13.91 -2.12 -4.43
CA ALA A 44 -14.08 -0.70 -4.77
C ALA A 44 -13.56 0.22 -3.65
N GLN A 45 -13.86 -0.09 -2.38
CA GLN A 45 -13.34 0.67 -1.24
C GLN A 45 -11.80 0.61 -1.16
N LEU A 46 -11.20 -0.57 -1.35
CA LEU A 46 -9.75 -0.74 -1.39
C LEU A 46 -9.11 0.07 -2.52
N THR A 47 -9.66 0.01 -3.73
CA THR A 47 -9.16 0.80 -4.88
C THR A 47 -9.17 2.29 -4.58
N THR A 48 -10.25 2.80 -3.97
CA THR A 48 -10.33 4.20 -3.55
C THR A 48 -9.29 4.55 -2.47
N LEU A 49 -9.08 3.66 -1.49
CA LEU A 49 -8.04 3.85 -0.46
C LEU A 49 -6.63 3.87 -1.04
N PHE A 50 -6.35 3.05 -2.05
CA PHE A 50 -5.08 3.11 -2.78
C PHE A 50 -4.90 4.42 -3.55
N ALA A 51 -5.96 4.94 -4.19
CA ALA A 51 -5.90 6.25 -4.84
C ALA A 51 -5.63 7.38 -3.82
N LEU A 52 -6.32 7.35 -2.67
CA LEU A 52 -6.09 8.29 -1.57
C LEU A 52 -4.68 8.20 -0.99
N LEU A 53 -4.12 6.99 -0.90
CA LEU A 53 -2.74 6.81 -0.46
C LEU A 53 -1.75 7.47 -1.41
N ASN A 54 -1.91 7.28 -2.73
CA ASN A 54 -1.06 7.94 -3.72
C ASN A 54 -1.15 9.46 -3.60
N LEU A 55 -2.36 10.00 -3.41
CA LEU A 55 -2.56 11.42 -3.16
C LEU A 55 -1.90 11.88 -1.85
N TRP A 56 -1.99 11.10 -0.78
CA TRP A 56 -1.37 11.41 0.51
C TRP A 56 0.16 11.42 0.44
N ILE A 57 0.77 10.54 -0.35
CA ILE A 57 2.22 10.55 -0.60
C ILE A 57 2.59 11.80 -1.42
N ALA A 58 1.81 12.10 -2.47
CA ALA A 58 2.03 13.27 -3.33
C ALA A 58 1.77 14.61 -2.62
N ARG A 59 1.07 14.65 -1.48
CA ARG A 59 0.71 15.88 -0.76
C ARG A 59 1.89 16.82 -0.51
N ARG A 60 3.08 16.27 -0.22
CA ARG A 60 4.28 17.09 0.03
C ARG A 60 4.80 17.76 -1.23
N GLN A 61 4.64 17.11 -2.38
CA GLN A 61 5.01 17.68 -3.68
C GLN A 61 3.96 18.69 -4.14
N LEU A 62 2.67 18.40 -3.92
CA LEU A 62 1.56 19.29 -4.30
C LEU A 62 1.46 20.55 -3.43
N LEU A 63 1.84 20.49 -2.16
CA LEU A 63 1.87 21.65 -1.26
C LEU A 63 3.20 22.44 -1.32
N ALA A 64 4.20 21.90 -2.02
CA ALA A 64 5.48 22.58 -2.25
C ALA A 64 5.52 23.30 -3.62
N ALA A 65 4.52 23.08 -4.48
CA ALA A 65 4.26 23.83 -5.70
C ALA A 65 3.39 25.06 -5.39
#